data_AF-A0A1X0NJ16-F1
#
_entry.id   AF-A0A1X0NJ16-F1
#
_cell.length_a   1.000
_cell.length_b   1.000
_cell.length_c   1.000
_cell.angle_alpha   90.00
_cell.angle_beta   90.00
_cell.angle_gamma   90.00
#
_symmetry.space_group_name_H-M   'P 1'
#
loop_
_entity.id
_entity.type
_entity.pdbx_description
1 polymer ?
#
loop_
_entity_poly.entity_id
_entity_poly.type
_entity_poly.pdbx_seq_one_letter_code
_entity_poly.pdbx_strand_id
1 'polypeptide(L)'
;MTSASIRSYLQQRVQQYYLDVLPSRWRALLSRLARNTQKWQQDEQDVNPNRNLLIDIYADFDLSSALLDEEHQVYREGVSLLHSSPSSFENDQSNEAKSAVKRLLQALLSCIALKETIITHWKSSFANIPPDTLRVYCHACIAHPHLSTSEVERVSALYASI
;
A
#
# COMPACT_ATOMS: atom_id res chain seq x y z
N MET A 1 -23.31 4.47 12.32
CA MET A 1 -22.12 3.59 12.30
C MET A 1 -22.12 2.73 13.56
N THR A 2 -21.91 1.41 13.45
CA THR A 2 -21.74 0.57 14.64
C THR A 2 -20.25 0.37 14.91
N SER A 3 -19.86 0.35 16.18
CA SER A 3 -18.49 -0.02 16.62
C SER A 3 -18.03 -1.32 15.95
N ALA A 4 -18.94 -2.28 15.78
CA ALA A 4 -18.71 -3.55 15.10
C ALA A 4 -18.21 -3.40 13.65
N SER A 5 -18.77 -2.48 12.86
CA SER A 5 -18.33 -2.27 11.46
C SER A 5 -16.90 -1.74 11.37
N ILE A 6 -16.50 -0.81 12.25
CA ILE A 6 -15.11 -0.33 12.28
C ILE A 6 -14.16 -1.44 12.70
N ARG A 7 -14.52 -2.21 13.74
CA ARG A 7 -13.69 -3.32 14.19
C ARG A 7 -13.48 -4.36 13.10
N SER A 8 -14.56 -4.72 12.39
CA SER A 8 -14.48 -5.63 11.24
C SER A 8 -13.55 -5.10 10.15
N TYR A 9 -13.63 -3.80 9.82
CA TYR A 9 -12.74 -3.16 8.88
C TYR A 9 -11.27 -3.21 9.33
N LEU A 10 -10.98 -2.81 10.57
CA LEU A 10 -9.61 -2.82 11.11
C LEU A 10 -9.01 -4.24 11.10
N GLN A 11 -9.77 -5.24 11.50
CA GLN A 11 -9.29 -6.62 11.56
C GLN A 11 -9.17 -7.27 10.19
N GLN A 12 -10.21 -7.18 9.35
CA GLN A 12 -10.26 -7.93 8.09
C GLN A 12 -9.57 -7.18 6.95
N ARG A 13 -9.77 -5.86 6.87
CA ARG A 13 -9.29 -5.05 5.73
C ARG A 13 -7.92 -4.46 6.00
N VAL A 14 -7.66 -3.94 7.20
CA VAL A 14 -6.35 -3.37 7.52
C VAL A 14 -5.36 -4.46 7.93
N GLN A 15 -5.67 -5.25 8.97
CA GLN A 15 -4.72 -6.26 9.47
C GLN A 15 -4.56 -7.44 8.49
N GLN A 16 -5.62 -8.22 8.26
CA GLN A 16 -5.51 -9.43 7.44
C GLN A 16 -5.21 -9.14 5.97
N TYR A 17 -5.85 -8.13 5.37
CA TYR A 17 -5.65 -7.87 3.94
C TYR A 17 -4.45 -6.95 3.68
N TYR A 18 -4.46 -5.73 4.22
CA TYR A 18 -3.44 -4.74 3.90
C TYR A 18 -2.07 -5.05 4.51
N LEU A 19 -2.00 -5.56 5.75
CA LEU A 19 -0.71 -5.86 6.41
C LEU A 19 -0.20 -7.27 6.14
N ASP A 20 -1.07 -8.26 5.94
CA ASP A 20 -0.60 -9.65 5.73
C ASP A 20 -0.60 -10.06 4.25
N VAL A 21 -1.68 -9.78 3.49
CA VAL A 21 -1.81 -10.25 2.09
C VAL A 21 -1.09 -9.35 1.10
N LEU A 22 -1.40 -8.06 1.06
CA LEU A 22 -0.85 -7.13 0.05
C LEU A 22 0.69 -7.10 0.02
N PRO A 23 1.41 -7.13 1.16
CA PRO A 23 2.87 -7.08 1.12
C PRO A 23 3.49 -8.32 0.49
N SER A 24 2.83 -9.48 0.54
CA SER A 24 3.28 -10.69 -0.16
C SER A 24 3.16 -10.55 -1.69
N ARG A 25 2.05 -9.96 -2.16
CA ARG A 25 1.81 -9.67 -3.58
C ARG A 25 2.80 -8.65 -4.12
N TRP A 26 3.03 -7.57 -3.36
CA TRP A 26 4.06 -6.58 -3.67
C TRP A 26 5.45 -7.20 -3.75
N ARG A 27 5.87 -8.02 -2.77
CA ARG A 27 7.18 -8.70 -2.80
C ARG A 27 7.40 -9.50 -4.08
N ALA A 28 6.40 -10.30 -4.46
CA ALA A 28 6.47 -11.13 -5.66
C ALA A 28 6.60 -10.27 -6.93
N LEU A 29 5.77 -9.22 -7.05
CA LEU A 29 5.79 -8.31 -8.18
C LEU A 29 7.11 -7.52 -8.27
N LEU A 30 7.50 -6.86 -7.19
CA LEU A 30 8.68 -5.98 -7.13
C LEU A 30 9.97 -6.76 -7.45
N SER A 31 10.08 -7.99 -6.94
CA SER A 31 11.23 -8.86 -7.22
C SER A 31 11.31 -9.22 -8.71
N ARG A 32 10.17 -9.53 -9.34
CA ARG A 32 10.11 -9.81 -10.78
C ARG A 32 10.41 -8.56 -11.61
N LEU A 33 9.78 -7.43 -11.28
CA LEU A 33 9.96 -6.15 -11.95
C LEU A 33 11.41 -5.65 -11.86
N ALA A 34 12.05 -5.74 -10.69
CA ALA A 34 13.46 -5.38 -10.50
C ALA A 34 14.38 -6.23 -11.38
N ARG A 35 14.20 -7.54 -11.35
CA ARG A 35 14.99 -8.48 -12.16
C ARG A 35 14.81 -8.22 -13.66
N ASN A 36 13.57 -8.04 -14.11
CA ASN A 36 13.27 -7.80 -15.52
C ASN A 36 13.81 -6.43 -15.98
N THR A 37 13.70 -5.39 -15.14
CA THR A 37 14.30 -4.08 -15.40
C THR A 37 15.81 -4.19 -15.60
N GLN A 38 16.51 -4.84 -14.68
CA GLN A 38 17.97 -5.00 -14.77
C GLN A 38 18.38 -5.81 -15.98
N LYS A 39 17.64 -6.87 -16.30
CA LYS A 39 17.89 -7.68 -17.49
C LYS A 39 17.70 -6.84 -18.76
N TRP A 40 16.65 -6.03 -18.84
CA TRP A 40 16.43 -5.13 -19.97
C TRP A 40 17.56 -4.13 -20.14
N GLN A 41 18.05 -3.52 -19.06
CA GLN A 41 19.18 -2.59 -19.08
C GLN A 41 20.48 -3.22 -19.58
N GLN A 42 20.65 -4.53 -19.37
CA GLN A 42 21.78 -5.30 -19.90
C GLN A 42 21.58 -5.61 -21.38
N ASP A 43 20.40 -6.13 -21.75
CA ASP A 43 20.04 -6.52 -23.12
C ASP A 43 19.98 -5.30 -24.08
N GLU A 44 19.73 -4.08 -23.59
CA GLU A 44 19.74 -2.86 -24.42
C GLU A 44 21.14 -2.53 -24.97
N GLN A 45 22.20 -3.03 -24.33
CA GLN A 45 23.56 -2.92 -24.86
C GLN A 45 23.84 -3.94 -25.98
N ASP A 46 22.96 -4.92 -26.18
CA ASP A 46 23.08 -5.94 -27.22
C ASP A 46 22.43 -5.50 -28.55
N VAL A 47 22.94 -6.05 -29.65
CA VAL A 47 22.53 -5.69 -31.03
C VAL A 47 21.07 -6.07 -31.35
N ASN A 48 20.40 -6.88 -30.52
CA ASN A 48 19.04 -7.35 -30.76
C ASN A 48 18.22 -7.43 -29.46
N PRO A 49 17.66 -6.30 -28.97
CA PRO A 49 16.98 -6.24 -27.68
C PRO A 49 15.70 -7.09 -27.67
N ASN A 50 15.48 -7.82 -26.58
CA ASN A 50 14.35 -8.71 -26.41
C ASN A 50 13.04 -7.93 -26.17
N ARG A 51 12.32 -7.60 -27.25
CA ARG A 51 11.05 -6.86 -27.17
C ARG A 51 9.98 -7.51 -26.29
N ASN A 52 10.00 -8.83 -26.11
CA ASN A 52 9.03 -9.51 -25.23
C ASN A 52 9.27 -9.15 -23.76
N LEU A 53 10.53 -8.95 -23.35
CA LEU A 53 10.87 -8.54 -21.99
C LEU A 53 10.31 -7.16 -21.65
N LEU A 54 10.32 -6.24 -22.61
CA LEU A 54 9.74 -4.90 -22.44
C LEU A 54 8.22 -4.97 -22.23
N ILE A 55 7.53 -5.85 -22.98
CA ILE A 55 6.09 -6.09 -22.80
C ILE A 55 5.81 -6.63 -21.38
N ASP A 56 6.61 -7.58 -20.91
CA ASP A 56 6.47 -8.14 -19.56
C ASP A 56 6.69 -7.09 -18.46
N ILE A 57 7.65 -6.17 -18.65
CA ILE A 57 7.90 -5.06 -17.72
C ILE A 57 6.68 -4.12 -17.66
N TYR A 58 6.10 -3.75 -18.81
CA TYR A 58 4.90 -2.91 -18.81
C TYR A 58 3.70 -3.61 -18.17
N ALA A 59 3.52 -4.92 -18.41
CA ALA A 59 2.49 -5.70 -17.74
C ALA A 59 2.70 -5.74 -16.21
N ASP A 60 3.95 -5.85 -15.75
CA ASP A 60 4.27 -5.75 -14.32
C ASP A 60 3.96 -4.36 -13.73
N PHE A 61 4.17 -3.28 -14.49
CA PHE A 61 3.72 -1.95 -14.08
C PHE A 61 2.20 -1.84 -14.01
N ASP A 62 1.46 -2.43 -14.95
CA ASP A 62 0.00 -2.41 -14.91
C ASP A 62 -0.52 -3.21 -13.71
N LEU A 63 0.12 -4.33 -13.36
CA LEU A 63 -0.14 -5.07 -12.12
C LEU A 63 0.15 -4.21 -10.87
N SER A 64 1.19 -3.37 -10.90
CA SER A 64 1.48 -2.47 -9.78
C SER A 64 0.39 -1.42 -9.60
N SER A 65 -0.19 -0.90 -10.68
CA SER A 65 -1.35 -0.01 -10.64
C SER A 65 -2.57 -0.70 -10.04
N ALA A 66 -2.84 -1.96 -10.43
CA ALA A 66 -3.94 -2.72 -9.84
C ALA A 66 -3.77 -2.96 -8.33
N LEU A 67 -2.55 -3.23 -7.85
CA LEU A 67 -2.27 -3.37 -6.42
C LEU A 67 -2.43 -2.04 -5.67
N LEU A 68 -2.03 -0.91 -6.27
CA LEU A 68 -2.26 0.42 -5.71
C LEU A 68 -3.76 0.73 -5.60
N ASP A 69 -4.54 0.35 -6.60
CA ASP A 69 -6.01 0.50 -6.57
C ASP A 69 -6.63 -0.31 -5.44
N GLU A 70 -6.14 -1.53 -5.17
CA GLU A 70 -6.56 -2.34 -4.02
C GLU A 70 -6.23 -1.65 -2.68
N GLU A 71 -5.05 -1.05 -2.54
CA GLU A 71 -4.68 -0.29 -1.32
C GLU A 71 -5.55 0.96 -1.14
N HIS A 72 -5.78 1.71 -2.21
CA HIS A 72 -6.70 2.85 -2.22
C HIS A 72 -8.11 2.42 -1.86
N GLN A 73 -8.54 1.25 -2.29
CA GLN A 73 -9.85 0.72 -1.95
C GLN A 73 -9.97 0.47 -0.43
N VAL A 74 -8.96 -0.10 0.21
CA VAL A 74 -8.90 -0.23 1.67
C VAL A 74 -9.00 1.14 2.34
N TYR A 75 -8.22 2.13 1.88
CA TYR A 75 -8.28 3.49 2.41
C TYR A 75 -9.68 4.12 2.26
N ARG A 76 -10.28 4.05 1.06
CA ARG A 76 -11.61 4.61 0.77
C ARG A 76 -12.71 3.97 1.62
N GLU A 77 -12.64 2.67 1.86
CA GLU A 77 -13.55 1.98 2.78
C GLU A 77 -13.46 2.56 4.19
N GLY A 78 -12.25 2.75 4.73
CA GLY A 78 -12.06 3.34 6.05
C GLY A 78 -12.54 4.80 6.14
N VAL A 79 -12.29 5.60 5.10
CA VAL A 79 -12.80 6.99 5.02
C VAL A 79 -14.33 7.02 4.99
N SER A 80 -14.95 6.15 4.19
CA SER A 80 -16.41 6.04 4.10
C SER A 80 -17.03 5.68 5.46
N LEU A 81 -16.42 4.74 6.18
CA LEU A 81 -16.86 4.38 7.53
C LEU A 81 -16.81 5.59 8.49
N LEU A 82 -15.73 6.37 8.49
CA LEU A 82 -15.62 7.56 9.33
C LEU A 82 -16.67 8.64 9.00
N HIS A 83 -16.97 8.88 7.72
CA HIS A 83 -17.93 9.91 7.31
C HIS A 83 -19.40 9.50 7.51
N SER A 84 -19.67 8.20 7.65
CA SER A 84 -21.02 7.65 7.86
C SER A 84 -21.51 7.74 9.31
N SER A 85 -20.79 8.46 10.18
CA SER A 85 -21.15 8.62 11.59
C SER A 85 -21.95 9.90 11.82
N PRO A 86 -23.24 9.83 12.21
CA PRO A 86 -23.97 11.01 12.66
C PRO A 86 -23.32 11.58 13.93
N SER A 87 -23.21 12.90 13.99
CA SER A 87 -22.49 13.70 15.01
C SER A 87 -23.14 13.72 16.40
N SER A 88 -24.06 12.80 16.70
CA SER A 88 -25.09 13.04 17.71
C SER A 88 -24.66 12.88 19.17
N PHE A 89 -23.54 12.21 19.50
CA PHE A 89 -23.06 12.07 20.88
C PHE A 89 -21.54 11.88 20.90
N GLU A 90 -20.81 13.00 20.94
CA GLU A 90 -19.34 13.01 21.06
C GLU A 90 -18.95 13.05 22.53
N ASN A 91 -18.77 11.88 23.15
CA ASN A 91 -18.02 11.76 24.39
C ASN A 91 -16.51 11.66 24.09
N ASP A 92 -15.66 11.95 25.08
CA ASP A 92 -14.20 12.01 24.89
C ASP A 92 -13.61 10.70 24.34
N GLN A 93 -14.14 9.54 24.75
CA GLN A 93 -13.69 8.22 24.27
C GLN A 93 -14.01 7.99 22.79
N SER A 94 -15.20 8.39 22.33
CA SER A 94 -15.59 8.32 20.92
C SER A 94 -14.72 9.24 20.05
N ASN A 95 -14.36 10.41 20.56
CA ASN A 95 -13.47 11.35 19.88
C ASN A 95 -12.03 10.82 19.78
N GLU A 96 -11.52 10.21 20.85
CA GLU A 96 -10.21 9.57 20.83
C GLU A 96 -10.15 8.42 19.80
N ALA A 97 -11.17 7.55 19.80
CA ALA A 97 -11.26 6.42 18.87
C ALA A 97 -11.31 6.88 17.41
N LYS A 98 -12.14 7.88 17.09
CA LYS A 98 -12.19 8.50 15.75
C LYS A 98 -10.85 9.11 15.35
N SER A 99 -10.21 9.85 16.26
CA SER A 99 -8.90 10.47 16.01
C SER A 99 -7.82 9.42 15.75
N ALA A 100 -7.85 8.30 16.46
CA ALA A 100 -6.92 7.19 16.25
C ALA A 100 -7.11 6.53 14.87
N VAL A 101 -8.34 6.27 14.45
CA VAL A 101 -8.62 5.75 13.08
C VAL A 101 -8.20 6.76 12.01
N LYS A 102 -8.43 8.05 12.22
CA LYS A 102 -8.00 9.09 11.28
C LYS A 102 -6.48 9.11 11.10
N ARG A 103 -5.70 8.97 12.19
CA ARG A 103 -4.24 8.85 12.13
C ARG A 103 -3.79 7.61 11.37
N LEU A 104 -4.44 6.47 11.60
CA LEU A 104 -4.17 5.23 10.88
C LEU A 104 -4.44 5.38 9.37
N LEU A 105 -5.56 6.01 8.99
CA LEU A 105 -5.87 6.29 7.58
C LEU A 105 -4.88 7.25 6.93
N GLN A 106 -4.39 8.25 7.68
CA GLN A 106 -3.35 9.14 7.21
C GLN A 106 -2.05 8.36 6.96
N ALA A 107 -1.68 7.45 7.87
CA ALA A 107 -0.51 6.59 7.69
C ALA A 107 -0.64 5.67 6.47
N LEU A 108 -1.81 5.06 6.26
CA LEU A 108 -2.13 4.30 5.05
C LEU A 108 -1.91 5.13 3.79
N LEU A 109 -2.52 6.31 3.72
CA LEU A 109 -2.41 7.19 2.56
C LEU A 109 -0.96 7.63 2.30
N SER A 110 -0.19 7.92 3.34
CA SER A 110 1.23 8.25 3.20
C SER A 110 2.05 7.08 2.62
N CYS A 111 1.78 5.84 3.03
CA CYS A 111 2.41 4.66 2.45
C CYS A 111 2.03 4.47 0.97
N ILE A 112 0.75 4.67 0.62
CA ILE A 112 0.26 4.55 -0.75
C ILE A 112 0.93 5.61 -1.64
N ALA A 113 0.93 6.88 -1.23
CA ALA A 113 1.52 7.98 -1.99
C ALA A 113 3.03 7.78 -2.23
N LEU A 114 3.75 7.23 -1.25
CA LEU A 114 5.16 6.88 -1.41
C LEU A 114 5.33 5.81 -2.50
N LYS A 115 4.53 4.74 -2.48
CA LYS A 115 4.57 3.68 -3.50
C LYS A 115 4.24 4.24 -4.88
N GLU A 116 3.21 5.07 -5.01
CA GLU A 116 2.85 5.71 -6.28
C GLU A 116 4.00 6.54 -6.85
N THR A 117 4.65 7.33 -6.01
CA THR A 117 5.81 8.16 -6.40
C THR A 117 6.95 7.29 -6.90
N ILE A 118 7.27 6.22 -6.15
CA ILE A 118 8.33 5.26 -6.49
C ILE A 118 8.03 4.55 -7.81
N ILE A 119 6.84 3.99 -7.96
CA ILE A 119 6.43 3.23 -9.15
C ILE A 119 6.37 4.14 -10.37
N THR A 120 5.86 5.37 -10.23
CA THR A 120 5.82 6.35 -11.32
C THR A 120 7.23 6.70 -11.78
N HIS A 121 8.13 7.02 -10.84
CA HIS A 121 9.51 7.34 -11.19
C HIS A 121 10.24 6.14 -11.78
N TRP A 122 10.03 4.94 -11.25
CA TRP A 122 10.60 3.73 -11.82
C TRP A 122 10.10 3.54 -13.27
N LYS A 123 8.79 3.63 -13.53
CA LYS A 123 8.22 3.49 -14.87
C LYS A 123 8.76 4.54 -15.86
N SER A 124 9.01 5.77 -15.44
CA SER A 124 9.58 6.80 -16.31
C SER A 124 11.08 6.66 -16.57
N SER A 125 11.80 6.02 -15.64
CA SER A 125 13.27 6.03 -15.60
C SER A 125 13.90 4.64 -15.66
N PHE A 126 13.13 3.59 -15.99
CA PHE A 126 13.58 2.20 -15.87
C PHE A 126 14.80 1.85 -16.75
N ALA A 127 15.06 2.58 -17.83
CA ALA A 127 16.26 2.38 -18.65
C ALA A 127 17.56 2.77 -17.92
N ASN A 128 17.50 3.70 -16.96
CA ASN A 128 18.69 4.29 -16.34
C ASN A 128 18.73 4.16 -14.81
N ILE A 129 17.76 3.46 -14.22
CA ILE A 129 17.67 3.36 -12.76
C ILE A 129 18.76 2.41 -12.21
N PRO A 130 19.61 2.86 -11.26
CA PRO A 130 20.66 2.01 -10.71
C PRO A 130 20.10 0.81 -9.92
N PRO A 131 20.81 -0.34 -9.90
CA PRO A 131 20.47 -1.50 -9.08
C PRO A 131 20.23 -1.20 -7.60
N ASP A 132 21.03 -0.33 -7.01
CA ASP A 132 20.90 0.04 -5.59
C ASP A 132 19.60 0.81 -5.33
N THR A 133 19.23 1.71 -6.24
CA THR A 133 17.95 2.43 -6.20
C THR A 133 16.77 1.47 -6.28
N LEU A 134 16.84 0.45 -7.15
CA LEU A 134 15.80 -0.58 -7.24
C LEU A 134 15.63 -1.36 -5.94
N ARG A 135 16.72 -1.68 -5.24
CA ARG A 135 16.64 -2.35 -3.91
C ARG A 135 15.96 -1.45 -2.88
N VAL A 136 16.31 -0.17 -2.86
CA VAL A 136 15.67 0.82 -1.98
C VAL A 136 14.18 0.95 -2.29
N TYR A 137 13.81 1.00 -3.57
CA TYR A 137 12.42 1.08 -4.01
C TYR A 137 11.63 -0.15 -3.58
N CYS A 138 12.16 -1.34 -3.83
CA CYS A 138 11.53 -2.59 -3.39
C CYS A 138 11.30 -2.57 -1.87
N HIS A 139 12.32 -2.22 -1.09
CA HIS A 139 12.21 -2.14 0.36
C HIS A 139 11.17 -1.10 0.80
N ALA A 140 11.22 0.11 0.26
CA ALA A 140 10.31 1.20 0.62
C ALA A 140 8.85 0.89 0.29
N CYS A 141 8.57 0.16 -0.80
CA CYS A 141 7.21 -0.27 -1.13
C CYS A 141 6.68 -1.38 -0.22
N ILE A 142 7.52 -2.05 0.57
CA ILE A 142 7.10 -3.13 1.47
C ILE A 142 7.15 -2.70 2.93
N ALA A 143 8.08 -1.79 3.26
CA ALA A 143 8.19 -1.20 4.58
C ALA A 143 6.94 -0.36 4.85
N HIS A 144 6.21 -0.72 5.91
CA HIS A 144 5.09 0.06 6.42
C HIS A 144 5.53 0.79 7.70
N PRO A 145 6.42 1.80 7.62
CA PRO A 145 7.04 2.39 8.80
C PRO A 145 6.05 3.09 9.74
N HIS A 146 4.87 3.45 9.23
CA HIS A 146 3.85 4.19 9.96
C HIS A 146 2.65 3.31 10.35
N LEU A 147 2.67 2.01 10.06
CA LEU A 147 1.59 1.10 10.37
C LEU A 147 2.14 -0.17 11.00
N SER A 148 1.60 -0.51 12.16
CA SER A 148 1.95 -1.74 12.85
C SER A 148 0.68 -2.50 13.25
N THR A 149 0.78 -3.82 13.28
CA THR A 149 -0.31 -4.68 13.75
C THR A 149 -0.77 -4.31 15.15
N SER A 150 0.17 -3.97 16.04
CA SER A 150 -0.14 -3.52 17.41
C SER A 150 -0.92 -2.21 17.45
N GLU A 151 -0.66 -1.28 16.53
CA GLU A 151 -1.46 -0.06 16.41
C GLU A 151 -2.88 -0.36 15.95
N VAL A 152 -3.06 -1.25 14.97
CA VAL A 152 -4.40 -1.69 14.52
C VAL A 152 -5.18 -2.34 15.66
N GLU A 153 -4.54 -3.22 16.43
CA GLU A 153 -5.12 -3.88 17.59
C GLU A 153 -5.53 -2.88 18.67
N ARG A 154 -4.65 -1.92 18.99
CA ARG A 154 -4.93 -0.85 19.95
C ARG A 154 -6.14 -0.01 19.52
N VAL A 155 -6.21 0.39 18.25
CA VAL A 155 -7.35 1.17 17.73
C VAL A 155 -8.63 0.32 17.74
N SER A 156 -8.55 -0.96 17.39
CA SER A 156 -9.70 -1.87 17.45
C SER A 156 -10.20 -2.06 18.90
N ALA A 157 -9.33 -2.02 19.89
CA ALA A 157 -9.70 -2.15 21.31
C ALA A 157 -10.50 -0.92 21.80
N LEU A 158 -10.17 0.29 21.35
CA LEU A 158 -10.91 1.51 21.69
C LEU A 158 -12.39 1.43 21.27
N TYR A 159 -12.68 0.77 20.15
CA TYR A 159 -14.06 0.52 19.73
C TYR A 159 -14.72 -0.62 20.49
N ALA A 160 -13.97 -1.55 21.07
CA ALA A 160 -14.58 -2.59 21.92
C ALA A 160 -15.10 -2.04 23.25
N SER A 161 -14.58 -0.90 23.71
CA SER A 161 -14.99 -0.20 24.94
C SER A 161 -16.09 0.85 24.75
N ILE A 162 -16.50 1.14 23.51
CA ILE A 162 -17.58 2.08 23.14
C ILE A 162 -18.82 1.29 22.76
#